data_AF-A0A8T3VH74-F1
#
_entry.id   AF-A0A8T3VH74-F1
#
_cell.length_a   1.000
_cell.length_b   1.000
_cell.length_c   1.000
_cell.angle_alpha   90.00
_cell.angle_beta   90.00
_cell.angle_gamma   90.00
#
_symmetry.space_group_name_H-M   'P 1'
#
loop_
_entity.id
_entity.type
_entity.pdbx_description
1 polymer ?
#
loop_
_entity_poly.entity_id
_entity_poly.type
_entity_poly.pdbx_seq_one_letter_code
_entity_poly.pdbx_strand_id
1 'polypeptide(L)'
;MDMMSVLWQFGIFAAILVFGIKVGLASGLANLSKKLFAIICIGYGGGVLIISAIASMYAEQITQAIYSYNSIFYIIMALIMIIAGLFTIREWKVHDHNTSTATSLAVIAPCPCCFGSIVASILIVAPTIGVGAFYLSWFAAAALVAVIVITYFASNIIVKHTSKPYPIILGNFMLLLGAYFLLSAIVIPNIAGSLTKDFGGLTISSPGTILAIVVILVALVIIGVFLNKRSKTLLD
;
A
#
# COMPACT_ATOMS: atom_id res chain seq x y z
N MET A 1 -15.82 25.08 0.33
CA MET A 1 -14.72 24.12 0.53
C MET A 1 -13.81 24.24 -0.66
N ASP A 2 -12.55 24.62 -0.45
CA ASP A 2 -11.58 24.71 -1.54
C ASP A 2 -11.37 23.32 -2.16
N MET A 3 -11.35 23.25 -3.50
CA MET A 3 -11.09 22.00 -4.24
C MET A 3 -9.83 21.27 -3.73
N MET A 4 -8.85 22.04 -3.29
CA MET A 4 -7.60 21.55 -2.71
C MET A 4 -7.82 20.79 -1.40
N SER A 5 -8.66 21.26 -0.48
CA SER A 5 -8.88 20.59 0.81
C SER A 5 -9.64 19.27 0.63
N VAL A 6 -10.55 19.20 -0.34
CA VAL A 6 -11.25 17.96 -0.72
C VAL A 6 -10.26 16.93 -1.26
N LEU A 7 -9.36 17.33 -2.18
CA LEU A 7 -8.31 16.44 -2.71
C LEU A 7 -7.40 15.88 -1.61
N TRP A 8 -7.00 16.71 -0.66
CA TRP A 8 -6.17 16.27 0.47
C TRP A 8 -6.89 15.32 1.42
N GLN A 9 -8.20 15.54 1.69
CA GLN A 9 -9.01 14.59 2.46
C GLN A 9 -9.11 13.23 1.77
N PHE A 10 -9.34 13.20 0.45
CA PHE A 10 -9.30 11.96 -0.32
C PHE A 10 -7.92 11.29 -0.28
N GLY A 11 -6.84 12.07 -0.26
CA GLY A 11 -5.47 11.57 -0.10
C GLY A 11 -5.28 10.78 1.21
N ILE A 12 -5.80 11.31 2.34
CA ILE A 12 -5.79 10.60 3.64
C ILE A 12 -6.51 9.26 3.53
N PHE A 13 -7.75 9.27 3.02
CA PHE A 13 -8.54 8.05 2.89
C PHE A 13 -7.87 7.03 1.98
N ALA A 14 -7.31 7.46 0.85
CA ALA A 14 -6.60 6.58 -0.07
C ALA A 14 -5.37 5.96 0.59
N ALA A 15 -4.57 6.74 1.32
CA ALA A 15 -3.40 6.24 2.04
C ALA A 15 -3.78 5.21 3.12
N ILE A 16 -4.82 5.50 3.92
CA ILE A 16 -5.34 4.59 4.94
C ILE A 16 -5.87 3.30 4.31
N LEU A 17 -6.59 3.40 3.19
CA LEU A 17 -7.20 2.27 2.52
C LEU A 17 -6.14 1.36 1.91
N VAL A 18 -5.20 1.91 1.15
CA VAL A 18 -4.09 1.13 0.55
C VAL A 18 -3.25 0.47 1.64
N PHE A 19 -2.94 1.19 2.71
CA PHE A 19 -2.12 0.65 3.79
C PHE A 19 -2.84 -0.41 4.61
N GLY A 20 -4.08 -0.13 5.02
CA GLY A 20 -4.91 -1.04 5.80
C GLY A 20 -5.21 -2.34 5.05
N ILE A 21 -5.50 -2.26 3.74
CA ILE A 21 -5.68 -3.45 2.89
C ILE A 21 -4.42 -4.30 2.89
N LYS A 22 -3.23 -3.72 2.70
CA LYS A 22 -1.98 -4.48 2.63
C LYS A 22 -1.72 -5.25 3.92
N VAL A 23 -1.80 -4.57 5.06
CA VAL A 23 -1.53 -5.16 6.38
C VAL A 23 -2.59 -6.20 6.76
N GLY A 24 -3.88 -5.90 6.55
CA GLY A 24 -4.97 -6.80 6.91
C GLY A 24 -5.04 -8.04 6.03
N LEU A 25 -4.85 -7.89 4.70
CA LEU A 25 -4.72 -9.05 3.80
C LEU A 25 -3.51 -9.90 4.16
N ALA A 26 -2.33 -9.30 4.39
CA ALA A 26 -1.14 -10.07 4.77
C ALA A 26 -1.33 -10.84 6.07
N SER A 27 -1.95 -10.21 7.07
CA SER A 27 -2.19 -10.82 8.38
C SER A 27 -3.15 -12.01 8.30
N GLY A 28 -4.17 -11.95 7.45
CA GLY A 28 -5.13 -13.05 7.32
C GLY A 28 -4.70 -14.12 6.30
N LEU A 29 -3.97 -13.75 5.23
CA LEU A 29 -3.31 -14.69 4.31
C LEU A 29 -2.14 -15.47 4.96
N ALA A 30 -1.68 -15.03 6.12
CA ALA A 30 -0.68 -15.74 6.92
C ALA A 30 -1.30 -16.57 8.07
N ASN A 31 -2.64 -16.61 8.15
CA ASN A 31 -3.39 -17.28 9.21
C ASN A 31 -2.88 -16.94 10.63
N LEU A 32 -2.60 -15.65 10.87
CA LEU A 32 -2.12 -15.20 12.18
C LEU A 32 -3.16 -15.44 13.26
N SER A 33 -2.68 -15.81 14.45
CA SER A 33 -3.56 -15.95 15.62
C SER A 33 -4.26 -14.61 15.93
N LYS A 34 -5.51 -14.69 16.41
CA LYS A 34 -6.29 -13.51 16.79
C LYS A 34 -5.58 -12.61 17.82
N LYS A 35 -4.70 -13.19 18.66
CA LYS A 35 -3.87 -12.48 19.64
C LYS A 35 -2.80 -11.62 18.95
N LEU A 36 -2.05 -12.19 18.00
CA LEU A 36 -1.05 -11.45 17.21
C LEU A 36 -1.71 -10.35 16.37
N PHE A 37 -2.86 -10.66 15.75
CA PHE A 37 -3.62 -9.68 14.97
C PHE A 37 -4.10 -8.48 15.81
N ALA A 38 -4.54 -8.73 17.06
CA ALA A 38 -4.90 -7.65 17.97
C ALA A 38 -3.70 -6.75 18.34
N ILE A 39 -2.53 -7.34 18.57
CA ILE A 39 -1.29 -6.59 18.82
C ILE A 39 -0.93 -5.73 17.60
N ILE A 40 -1.05 -6.27 16.39
CA ILE A 40 -0.84 -5.55 15.14
C ILE A 40 -1.79 -4.34 15.06
N CYS A 41 -3.09 -4.53 15.30
CA CYS A 41 -4.06 -3.43 15.27
C CYS A 41 -3.75 -2.33 16.29
N ILE A 42 -3.41 -2.70 17.52
CA ILE A 42 -3.04 -1.75 18.59
C ILE A 42 -1.74 -1.03 18.22
N GLY A 43 -0.74 -1.76 17.73
CA GLY A 43 0.55 -1.20 17.31
C GLY A 43 0.41 -0.22 16.15
N TYR A 44 -0.43 -0.53 15.16
CA TYR A 44 -0.70 0.35 14.03
C TYR A 44 -1.53 1.58 14.41
N GLY A 45 -2.63 1.38 15.14
CA GLY A 45 -3.46 2.49 15.62
C GLY A 45 -2.70 3.42 16.56
N GLY A 46 -2.02 2.86 17.57
CA GLY A 46 -1.17 3.62 18.49
C GLY A 46 0.04 4.25 17.81
N GLY A 47 0.65 3.55 16.85
CA GLY A 47 1.77 4.05 16.06
C GLY A 47 1.40 5.30 15.26
N VAL A 48 0.26 5.32 14.59
CA VAL A 48 -0.23 6.53 13.90
C VAL A 48 -0.42 7.69 14.89
N LEU A 49 -1.01 7.44 16.07
CA LEU A 49 -1.22 8.49 17.08
C LEU A 49 0.10 9.07 17.61
N ILE A 50 1.02 8.20 18.02
CA ILE A 50 2.31 8.60 18.61
C ILE A 50 3.17 9.29 17.56
N ILE A 51 3.28 8.73 16.36
CA ILE A 51 4.10 9.30 15.28
C ILE A 51 3.50 10.63 14.84
N SER A 52 2.19 10.76 14.65
CA SER A 52 1.57 12.04 14.32
C SER A 52 1.78 13.10 15.42
N ALA A 53 1.74 12.71 16.69
CA ALA A 53 2.03 13.60 17.80
C ALA A 53 3.47 14.11 17.77
N ILE A 54 4.45 13.20 17.62
CA ILE A 54 5.87 13.57 17.54
C ILE A 54 6.16 14.35 16.26
N ALA A 55 5.56 13.95 15.14
CA ALA A 55 5.77 14.58 13.84
C ALA A 55 5.21 15.99 13.78
N SER A 56 4.22 16.34 14.61
CA SER A 56 3.74 17.72 14.72
C SER A 56 4.84 18.70 15.18
N MET A 57 5.87 18.22 15.90
CA MET A 57 7.03 19.03 16.32
C MET A 57 8.13 19.15 15.25
N TYR A 58 8.19 18.23 14.27
CA TYR A 58 9.25 18.13 13.25
C TYR A 58 8.69 17.98 11.83
N ALA A 59 7.51 18.56 11.59
CA ALA A 59 6.67 18.30 10.43
C ALA A 59 7.39 18.51 9.09
N GLU A 60 8.09 19.64 8.93
CA GLU A 60 8.77 19.98 7.68
C GLU A 60 9.94 19.03 7.37
N GLN A 61 10.76 18.70 8.38
CA GLN A 61 11.94 17.86 8.22
C GLN A 61 11.56 16.42 7.90
N ILE A 62 10.53 15.88 8.56
CA ILE A 62 10.01 14.53 8.30
C ILE A 62 9.41 14.47 6.88
N THR A 63 8.62 15.48 6.51
CA THR A 63 7.97 15.53 5.20
C THR A 63 9.00 15.63 4.06
N GLN A 64 10.02 16.49 4.19
CA GLN A 64 11.11 16.58 3.21
C GLN A 64 11.91 15.29 3.09
N ALA A 65 12.23 14.63 4.20
CA ALA A 65 12.95 13.36 4.19
C ALA A 65 12.14 12.27 3.48
N ILE A 66 10.83 12.18 3.75
CA ILE A 66 9.94 11.21 3.10
C ILE A 66 9.86 11.45 1.60
N TYR A 67 9.71 12.70 1.15
CA TYR A 67 9.61 13.00 -0.28
C TYR A 67 10.94 12.84 -1.03
N SER A 68 12.06 13.23 -0.42
CA SER A 68 13.39 13.11 -1.05
C SER A 68 13.84 11.67 -1.23
N TYR A 69 13.54 10.78 -0.28
CA TYR A 69 13.98 9.38 -0.30
C TYR A 69 12.89 8.38 -0.74
N ASN A 70 11.71 8.86 -1.12
CA ASN A 70 10.53 8.02 -1.40
C ASN A 70 10.82 6.91 -2.44
N SER A 71 11.47 7.27 -3.54
CA SER A 71 11.83 6.35 -4.62
C SER A 71 12.76 5.24 -4.16
N ILE A 72 13.74 5.58 -3.31
CA ILE A 72 14.71 4.61 -2.77
C ILE A 72 14.00 3.64 -1.84
N PHE A 73 13.12 4.14 -0.96
CA PHE A 73 12.30 3.28 -0.10
C PHE A 73 11.41 2.33 -0.91
N TYR A 74 10.81 2.78 -2.01
CA TYR A 74 10.02 1.91 -2.86
C TYR A 74 10.84 0.82 -3.54
N ILE A 75 12.05 1.12 -4.03
CA ILE A 75 12.94 0.12 -4.65
C ILE A 75 13.36 -0.93 -3.62
N ILE A 76 13.80 -0.51 -2.43
CA ILE A 76 14.22 -1.43 -1.37
C ILE A 76 13.05 -2.33 -0.96
N MET A 77 11.86 -1.76 -0.75
CA MET A 77 10.67 -2.54 -0.40
C MET A 77 10.24 -3.48 -1.53
N ALA A 78 10.35 -3.05 -2.79
CA ALA A 78 10.08 -3.92 -3.93
C ALA A 78 10.99 -5.16 -3.93
N LEU A 79 12.29 -4.97 -3.72
CA LEU A 79 13.25 -6.07 -3.65
C LEU A 79 12.93 -7.03 -2.50
N ILE A 80 12.70 -6.51 -1.29
CA ILE A 80 12.36 -7.33 -0.12
C ILE A 80 11.08 -8.14 -0.38
N MET A 81 10.04 -7.51 -0.93
CA MET A 81 8.76 -8.17 -1.22
C MET A 81 8.89 -9.25 -2.31
N ILE A 82 9.64 -8.99 -3.37
CA ILE A 82 9.85 -9.97 -4.45
C ILE A 82 10.63 -11.16 -3.92
N ILE A 83 11.73 -10.92 -3.18
CA ILE A 83 12.56 -11.98 -2.61
C ILE A 83 11.74 -12.80 -1.61
N ALA A 84 11.09 -12.14 -0.63
CA ALA A 84 10.26 -12.83 0.36
C ALA A 84 9.12 -13.62 -0.29
N GLY A 85 8.48 -13.08 -1.33
CA GLY A 85 7.43 -13.76 -2.08
C GLY A 85 7.93 -15.02 -2.79
N LEU A 86 9.07 -14.94 -3.49
CA LEU A 86 9.71 -16.09 -4.15
C LEU A 86 10.15 -17.16 -3.14
N PHE A 87 10.77 -16.76 -2.02
CA PHE A 87 11.17 -17.69 -0.95
C PHE A 87 9.95 -18.40 -0.34
N THR A 88 8.87 -17.67 -0.06
CA THR A 88 7.63 -18.25 0.50
C THR A 88 7.03 -19.30 -0.43
N ILE A 89 7.00 -19.05 -1.75
CA ILE A 89 6.49 -20.03 -2.73
C ILE A 89 7.44 -21.22 -2.86
N ARG A 90 8.76 -20.98 -2.89
CA ARG A 90 9.78 -22.01 -3.07
C ARG A 90 9.85 -22.97 -1.88
N GLU A 91 9.84 -22.46 -0.65
CA GLU A 91 9.86 -23.31 0.54
C GLU A 91 8.61 -24.18 0.64
N TRP A 92 7.45 -23.63 0.27
CA TRP A 92 6.23 -24.42 0.24
C TRP A 92 6.26 -25.51 -0.84
N LYS A 93 6.72 -25.21 -2.07
CA LYS A 93 6.76 -26.20 -3.16
C LYS A 93 7.85 -27.27 -3.01
N VAL A 94 8.97 -26.95 -2.38
CA VAL A 94 10.17 -27.83 -2.34
C VAL A 94 10.31 -28.53 -0.99
N HIS A 95 9.96 -27.87 0.12
CA HIS A 95 10.21 -28.36 1.47
C HIS A 95 8.93 -28.65 2.27
N ASP A 96 7.75 -28.39 1.70
CA ASP A 96 6.43 -28.51 2.36
C ASP A 96 6.37 -27.78 3.72
N HIS A 97 7.23 -26.79 3.92
CA HIS A 97 7.34 -26.06 5.17
C HIS A 97 6.45 -24.84 5.14
N ASN A 98 5.56 -24.71 6.12
CA ASN A 98 4.70 -23.54 6.25
C ASN A 98 5.45 -22.34 6.83
N THR A 99 6.11 -21.55 5.99
CA THR A 99 6.82 -20.33 6.41
C THR A 99 5.99 -19.04 6.24
N SER A 100 4.69 -19.17 5.94
CA SER A 100 3.79 -18.02 5.72
C SER A 100 3.74 -17.04 6.90
N THR A 101 3.72 -17.53 8.13
CA THR A 101 3.74 -16.68 9.33
C THR A 101 5.01 -15.83 9.40
N ALA A 102 6.18 -16.43 9.14
CA ALA A 102 7.47 -15.75 9.23
C ALA A 102 7.64 -14.73 8.09
N THR A 103 7.28 -15.10 6.86
CA THR A 103 7.44 -14.20 5.71
C THR A 103 6.38 -13.10 5.68
N SER A 104 5.18 -13.34 6.25
CA SER A 104 4.15 -12.30 6.39
C SER A 104 4.60 -11.09 7.19
N LEU A 105 5.56 -11.29 8.11
CA LEU A 105 6.13 -10.20 8.90
C LEU A 105 6.82 -9.17 8.00
N ALA A 106 7.35 -9.56 6.84
CA ALA A 106 7.94 -8.62 5.89
C ALA A 106 6.89 -7.64 5.32
N VAL A 107 5.65 -8.09 5.10
CA VAL A 107 4.56 -7.25 4.58
C VAL A 107 3.88 -6.47 5.72
N ILE A 108 3.83 -7.07 6.91
CA ILE A 108 3.30 -6.47 8.14
C ILE A 108 4.33 -5.54 8.79
N ALA A 109 5.57 -5.47 8.30
CA ALA A 109 6.52 -4.48 8.78
C ALA A 109 6.06 -3.07 8.37
N PRO A 110 6.25 -2.06 9.24
CA PRO A 110 5.86 -0.69 8.92
C PRO A 110 6.60 -0.20 7.68
N CYS A 111 5.90 0.01 6.56
CA CYS A 111 6.49 0.67 5.39
C CYS A 111 6.60 2.18 5.68
N PRO A 112 7.83 2.74 5.78
CA PRO A 112 8.02 4.14 6.16
C PRO A 112 7.34 5.10 5.17
N CYS A 113 7.25 4.72 3.89
CA CYS A 113 6.56 5.51 2.87
C CYS A 113 5.04 5.63 3.12
N CYS A 114 4.40 4.56 3.59
CA CYS A 114 2.95 4.53 3.82
C CYS A 114 2.57 5.34 5.06
N PHE A 115 3.28 5.10 6.17
CA PHE A 115 3.12 5.89 7.38
C PHE A 115 3.44 7.36 7.16
N GLY A 116 4.54 7.64 6.46
CA GLY A 116 4.93 8.99 6.11
C GLY A 116 3.86 9.73 5.32
N SER A 117 3.21 9.04 4.37
CA SER A 117 2.11 9.60 3.59
C SER A 117 0.88 9.91 4.46
N ILE A 118 0.51 9.03 5.40
CA ILE A 118 -0.61 9.25 6.32
C ILE A 118 -0.31 10.46 7.22
N VAL A 119 0.88 10.50 7.83
CA VAL A 119 1.29 11.57 8.75
C VAL A 119 1.40 12.91 8.02
N ALA A 120 2.05 12.96 6.87
CA ALA A 120 2.15 14.19 6.06
C ALA A 120 0.76 14.70 5.67
N SER A 121 -0.15 13.80 5.28
CA SER A 121 -1.51 14.19 4.92
C SER A 121 -2.29 14.72 6.12
N ILE A 122 -2.15 14.14 7.32
CA ILE A 122 -2.76 14.67 8.54
C ILE A 122 -2.22 16.07 8.88
N LEU A 123 -0.90 16.27 8.80
CA LEU A 123 -0.26 17.54 9.12
C LEU A 123 -0.65 18.66 8.14
N ILE A 124 -0.86 18.33 6.87
CA ILE A 124 -1.31 19.30 5.85
C ILE A 124 -2.81 19.59 6.01
N VAL A 125 -3.64 18.59 6.29
CA VAL A 125 -5.10 18.75 6.35
C VAL A 125 -5.59 19.36 7.67
N ALA A 126 -4.95 19.07 8.80
CA ALA A 126 -5.34 19.58 10.11
C ALA A 126 -5.55 21.11 10.14
N PRO A 127 -4.59 21.96 9.69
CA PRO A 127 -4.79 23.40 9.68
C PRO A 127 -5.88 23.86 8.70
N THR A 128 -6.12 23.14 7.60
CA THR A 128 -7.13 23.52 6.58
C THR A 128 -8.57 23.37 7.05
N ILE A 129 -8.83 22.50 8.03
CA ILE A 129 -10.17 22.28 8.60
C ILE A 129 -10.30 23.01 9.95
N GLY A 130 -9.23 23.64 10.45
CA GLY A 130 -9.21 24.27 11.78
C GLY A 130 -9.33 23.27 12.93
N VAL A 131 -8.99 22.01 12.69
CA VAL A 131 -9.06 20.91 13.68
C VAL A 131 -7.64 20.57 14.14
N GLY A 132 -7.46 20.34 15.44
CA GLY A 132 -6.16 19.92 15.97
C GLY A 132 -5.68 18.61 15.33
N ALA A 133 -4.39 18.53 14.97
CA ALA A 133 -3.78 17.35 14.34
C ALA A 133 -4.00 16.06 15.15
N PHE A 134 -4.13 16.19 16.48
CA PHE A 134 -4.40 15.07 17.39
C PHE A 134 -5.80 14.48 17.19
N TYR A 135 -6.82 15.32 17.01
CA TYR A 135 -8.19 14.88 16.76
C TYR A 135 -8.30 14.18 15.40
N LEU A 136 -7.67 14.74 14.36
CA LEU A 136 -7.67 14.13 13.03
C LEU A 136 -6.92 12.79 13.01
N SER A 137 -5.82 12.69 13.77
CA SER A 137 -5.06 11.45 13.93
C SER A 137 -5.88 10.33 14.57
N TRP A 138 -6.79 10.67 15.51
CA TRP A 138 -7.69 9.69 16.12
C TRP A 138 -8.64 9.07 15.10
N PHE A 139 -9.27 9.89 14.25
CA PHE A 139 -10.12 9.40 13.17
C PHE A 139 -9.34 8.57 12.15
N ALA A 140 -8.13 9.01 11.78
CA ALA A 140 -7.27 8.28 10.86
C ALA A 140 -6.84 6.91 11.43
N ALA A 141 -6.47 6.85 12.71
CA ALA A 141 -6.12 5.61 13.39
C ALA A 141 -7.31 4.65 13.50
N ALA A 142 -8.50 5.15 13.86
CA ALA A 142 -9.72 4.36 13.92
C ALA A 142 -10.11 3.80 12.55
N ALA A 143 -10.04 4.63 11.50
CA ALA A 143 -10.29 4.20 10.12
C ALA A 143 -9.28 3.15 9.66
N LEU A 144 -8.00 3.32 9.98
CA LEU A 144 -6.96 2.35 9.65
C LEU A 144 -7.22 0.99 10.30
N VAL A 145 -7.50 0.97 11.61
CA VAL A 145 -7.83 -0.26 12.33
C VAL A 145 -9.08 -0.91 11.75
N ALA A 146 -10.12 -0.13 11.45
CA ALA A 146 -11.34 -0.66 10.83
C ALA A 146 -11.05 -1.34 9.48
N VAL A 147 -10.26 -0.71 8.60
CA VAL A 147 -9.88 -1.29 7.30
C VAL A 147 -9.05 -2.56 7.50
N ILE A 148 -8.10 -2.58 8.43
CA ILE A 148 -7.29 -3.77 8.74
C ILE A 148 -8.17 -4.93 9.19
N VAL A 149 -9.15 -4.68 10.08
CA VAL A 149 -10.10 -5.69 10.57
C VAL A 149 -10.97 -6.22 9.43
N ILE A 150 -11.57 -5.34 8.64
CA ILE A 150 -12.44 -5.73 7.51
C ILE A 150 -11.67 -6.61 6.53
N THR A 151 -10.45 -6.20 6.18
CA THR A 151 -9.63 -6.89 5.17
C THR A 151 -9.03 -8.20 5.70
N TYR A 152 -8.74 -8.30 6.99
CA TYR A 152 -8.39 -9.57 7.65
C TYR A 152 -9.52 -10.59 7.51
N PHE A 153 -10.76 -10.23 7.84
CA PHE A 153 -11.90 -11.14 7.66
C PHE A 153 -12.18 -11.45 6.19
N ALA A 154 -12.05 -10.46 5.31
CA ALA A 154 -12.19 -10.66 3.86
C ALA A 154 -11.16 -11.67 3.31
N SER A 155 -9.91 -11.62 3.78
CA SER A 155 -8.86 -12.56 3.35
C SER A 155 -9.20 -14.01 3.68
N ASN A 156 -9.86 -14.26 4.82
CA ASN A 156 -10.25 -15.61 5.23
C ASN A 156 -11.32 -16.19 4.30
N ILE A 157 -12.21 -15.32 3.77
CA ILE A 157 -13.19 -15.68 2.73
C ILE A 157 -12.48 -15.98 1.41
N ILE A 158 -11.50 -15.15 1.01
CA ILE A 158 -10.70 -15.35 -0.21
C ILE A 158 -9.98 -16.71 -0.19
N VAL A 159 -9.39 -17.08 0.95
CA VAL A 159 -8.71 -18.38 1.10
C VAL A 159 -9.72 -19.52 1.14
N LYS A 160 -10.89 -19.37 1.77
CA LYS A 160 -11.93 -20.41 1.73
C LYS A 160 -12.43 -20.68 0.31
N HIS A 161 -12.50 -19.65 -0.54
CA HIS A 161 -12.95 -19.78 -1.93
C HIS A 161 -11.84 -20.24 -2.88
N THR A 162 -10.58 -19.97 -2.52
CA THR A 162 -9.42 -20.39 -3.30
C THR A 162 -8.87 -21.67 -2.68
N SER A 163 -9.09 -22.83 -3.29
CA SER A 163 -8.61 -24.14 -2.82
C SER A 163 -7.07 -24.30 -2.86
N LYS A 164 -6.31 -23.22 -2.68
CA LYS A 164 -4.85 -23.14 -2.67
C LYS A 164 -4.35 -22.89 -1.25
N PRO A 165 -3.16 -23.42 -0.90
CA PRO A 165 -2.58 -23.24 0.43
C PRO A 165 -2.14 -21.79 0.67
N TYR A 166 -2.23 -21.35 1.93
CA TYR A 166 -1.92 -19.99 2.40
C TYR A 166 -0.57 -19.45 1.88
N PRO A 167 0.57 -20.19 1.93
CA PRO A 167 1.86 -19.68 1.49
C PRO A 167 1.92 -19.32 0.00
N ILE A 168 1.19 -20.03 -0.87
CA ILE A 168 1.14 -19.72 -2.30
C ILE A 168 0.35 -18.44 -2.55
N ILE A 169 -0.76 -18.24 -1.85
CA ILE A 169 -1.59 -17.03 -2.00
C ILE A 169 -0.83 -15.82 -1.45
N LEU A 170 -0.21 -15.96 -0.27
CA LEU A 170 0.60 -14.91 0.36
C LEU A 170 1.83 -14.56 -0.49
N GLY A 171 2.55 -15.54 -1.02
CA GLY A 171 3.72 -15.31 -1.85
C GLY A 171 3.37 -14.60 -3.17
N ASN A 172 2.26 -14.98 -3.81
CA ASN A 172 1.77 -14.26 -4.99
C ASN A 172 1.35 -12.82 -4.66
N PHE A 173 0.74 -12.62 -3.50
CA PHE A 173 0.39 -11.29 -3.02
C PHE A 173 1.65 -10.42 -2.78
N MET A 174 2.70 -10.99 -2.18
CA MET A 174 3.99 -10.32 -1.99
C MET A 174 4.63 -9.95 -3.32
N LEU A 175 4.62 -10.85 -4.32
CA LEU A 175 5.14 -10.56 -5.66
C LEU A 175 4.38 -9.42 -6.34
N LEU A 176 3.05 -9.42 -6.23
CA LEU A 176 2.20 -8.34 -6.73
C LEU A 176 2.53 -7.00 -6.05
N LEU A 177 2.70 -7.00 -4.74
CA LEU A 177 3.10 -5.80 -3.98
C LEU A 177 4.50 -5.31 -4.37
N GLY A 178 5.43 -6.23 -4.59
CA GLY A 178 6.76 -5.91 -5.06
C GLY A 178 6.75 -5.23 -6.43
N ALA A 179 5.99 -5.78 -7.38
CA ALA A 179 5.79 -5.18 -8.70
C ALA A 179 5.11 -3.80 -8.60
N TYR A 180 4.11 -3.65 -7.74
CA TYR A 180 3.45 -2.37 -7.47
C TYR A 180 4.46 -1.32 -6.96
N PHE A 181 5.32 -1.67 -6.01
CA PHE A 181 6.33 -0.74 -5.48
C PHE A 181 7.40 -0.40 -6.51
N LEU A 182 7.82 -1.36 -7.33
CA LEU A 182 8.77 -1.13 -8.41
C LEU A 182 8.19 -0.18 -9.48
N LEU A 183 6.93 -0.39 -9.86
CA LEU A 183 6.22 0.51 -10.77
C LEU A 183 6.04 1.90 -10.16
N SER A 184 5.70 1.99 -8.88
CA SER A 184 5.58 3.27 -8.15
C SER A 184 6.91 4.02 -8.09
N ALA A 185 8.03 3.32 -7.89
CA ALA A 185 9.38 3.91 -7.86
C ALA A 185 9.78 4.53 -9.21
N ILE A 186 9.32 3.96 -10.32
CA ILE A 186 9.59 4.49 -11.66
C ILE A 186 8.60 5.62 -11.98
N VAL A 187 7.31 5.40 -11.74
CA VAL A 187 6.25 6.32 -12.19
C VAL A 187 6.23 7.63 -11.41
N ILE A 188 6.32 7.59 -10.07
CA ILE A 188 6.16 8.78 -9.23
C ILE A 188 7.23 9.86 -9.53
N PRO A 189 8.53 9.53 -9.62
CA PRO A 189 9.56 10.55 -9.89
C PRO A 189 9.49 11.10 -11.31
N ASN A 190 9.11 10.26 -12.28
CA ASN A 190 8.93 10.70 -13.66
C ASN A 190 7.74 11.64 -13.79
N ILE A 191 6.62 11.37 -13.09
CA ILE A 191 5.49 12.31 -13.01
C ILE A 191 5.93 13.62 -12.34
N ALA A 192 6.60 13.55 -11.19
CA ALA A 192 7.07 14.73 -10.46
C ALA A 192 8.06 15.59 -11.29
N GLY A 193 8.98 14.96 -12.03
CA GLY A 193 9.92 15.63 -12.92
C GLY A 193 9.28 16.23 -14.19
N SER A 194 8.10 15.75 -14.58
CA SER A 194 7.28 16.34 -15.64
C SER A 194 6.39 17.49 -15.14
N LEU A 195 5.97 17.47 -13.87
CA LEU A 195 5.21 18.55 -13.21
C LEU A 195 6.06 19.79 -12.90
N THR A 196 7.37 19.63 -12.71
CA THR A 196 8.30 20.72 -12.35
C THR A 196 8.95 21.41 -13.55
N LYS A 197 8.91 20.81 -14.74
CA LYS A 197 9.21 21.56 -15.97
C LYS A 197 8.05 22.50 -16.20
N ASP A 198 8.34 23.80 -16.31
CA ASP A 198 7.36 24.86 -16.51
C ASP A 198 6.17 24.37 -17.33
N PHE A 199 5.00 24.38 -16.71
CA PHE A 199 3.74 24.35 -17.42
C PHE A 199 3.61 25.65 -18.23
N GLY A 200 4.47 25.84 -19.23
CA GLY A 200 4.25 26.78 -20.31
C GLY A 200 2.96 26.34 -20.98
N GLY A 201 1.85 26.94 -20.57
CA GLY A 201 0.49 26.66 -21.05
C GLY A 201 0.18 25.17 -21.19
N LEU A 202 -0.34 24.53 -20.13
CA LEU A 202 -1.15 23.33 -20.32
C LEU A 202 -2.37 23.69 -21.16
N THR A 203 -2.21 23.68 -22.47
CA THR A 203 -3.32 23.32 -23.36
C THR A 203 -3.65 21.89 -22.96
N ILE A 204 -4.84 21.70 -22.38
CA ILE A 204 -5.41 20.37 -22.14
C ILE A 204 -5.33 19.66 -23.49
N SER A 205 -4.33 18.79 -23.65
CA SER A 205 -4.20 17.96 -24.84
C SER A 205 -5.34 16.96 -24.79
N SER A 206 -6.45 17.38 -25.40
CA SER A 206 -7.59 16.62 -25.93
C SER A 206 -8.16 15.51 -25.02
N PRO A 207 -9.50 15.42 -24.86
CA PRO A 207 -10.17 14.26 -24.26
C PRO A 207 -9.66 12.89 -24.77
N GLY A 208 -9.08 12.83 -25.97
CA GLY A 208 -8.49 11.64 -26.56
C GLY A 208 -7.28 11.06 -25.80
N THR A 209 -6.45 11.87 -25.14
CA THR A 209 -5.24 11.39 -24.46
C THR A 209 -5.60 10.68 -23.14
N ILE A 210 -6.60 11.22 -22.44
CA ILE A 210 -7.16 10.59 -21.23
C ILE A 210 -7.87 9.28 -21.62
N LEU A 211 -8.64 9.30 -22.72
CA LEU A 211 -9.28 8.09 -23.24
C LEU A 211 -8.25 7.01 -23.62
N ALA A 212 -7.13 7.41 -24.23
CA ALA A 212 -6.05 6.49 -24.62
C ALA A 212 -5.39 5.83 -23.39
N ILE A 213 -5.14 6.58 -22.32
CA ILE A 213 -4.58 6.02 -21.08
C ILE A 213 -5.54 5.00 -20.46
N VAL A 214 -6.85 5.30 -20.43
CA VAL A 214 -7.87 4.37 -19.92
C VAL A 214 -7.94 3.11 -20.78
N VAL A 215 -7.89 3.24 -22.11
CA VAL A 215 -7.90 2.10 -23.04
C VAL A 215 -6.66 1.22 -22.87
N ILE A 216 -5.47 1.82 -22.70
CA ILE A 216 -4.22 1.08 -22.46
C ILE A 216 -4.27 0.31 -21.13
N LEU A 217 -4.81 0.93 -20.08
CA LEU A 217 -5.01 0.27 -18.79
C LEU A 217 -5.96 -0.93 -18.90
N VAL A 218 -7.09 -0.77 -19.60
CA VAL A 218 -8.05 -1.85 -19.84
C VAL A 218 -7.42 -2.97 -20.68
N ALA A 219 -6.66 -2.62 -21.73
CA ALA A 219 -5.96 -3.59 -22.56
C ALA A 219 -4.93 -4.40 -21.77
N LEU A 220 -4.14 -3.74 -20.91
CA LEU A 220 -3.17 -4.41 -20.04
C LEU A 220 -3.85 -5.36 -19.04
N VAL A 221 -5.00 -4.98 -18.47
CA VAL A 221 -5.78 -5.86 -17.59
C VAL A 221 -6.31 -7.07 -18.36
N ILE A 222 -6.85 -6.88 -19.57
CA ILE A 222 -7.35 -7.98 -20.41
C ILE A 222 -6.22 -8.92 -20.81
N ILE A 223 -5.06 -8.40 -21.24
CA ILE A 223 -3.88 -9.18 -21.57
C ILE A 223 -3.41 -9.97 -20.34
N GLY A 224 -3.38 -9.35 -19.16
CA GLY A 224 -3.05 -10.02 -17.90
C GLY A 224 -4.00 -11.18 -17.59
N VAL A 225 -5.31 -10.99 -17.78
CA VAL A 225 -6.33 -12.04 -17.60
C VAL A 225 -6.16 -13.17 -18.63
N PHE A 226 -5.84 -12.84 -19.89
CA PHE A 226 -5.69 -13.82 -20.96
C PHE A 226 -4.41 -14.66 -20.80
N LEU A 227 -3.31 -14.03 -20.39
CA LEU A 227 -2.05 -14.72 -20.06
C LEU A 227 -2.22 -15.62 -18.83
N ASN A 228 -2.97 -15.19 -17.81
CA ASN A 228 -3.28 -16.02 -16.64
C ASN A 228 -4.13 -17.25 -17.02
N LYS A 229 -5.04 -17.13 -18.00
CA LYS A 229 -5.78 -18.28 -18.55
C LYS A 229 -4.88 -19.29 -19.27
N ARG A 230 -3.80 -18.86 -19.94
CA ARG A 230 -2.81 -19.76 -20.58
C ARG A 230 -1.77 -20.32 -19.61
N SER A 231 -1.53 -19.65 -18.48
CA SER A 231 -0.56 -20.09 -17.47
C SER A 231 -0.98 -21.32 -16.66
N LYS A 232 -2.17 -21.91 -16.90
CA LYS A 232 -2.43 -23.29 -16.46
C LYS A 232 -1.45 -24.30 -17.05
N THR A 233 -0.71 -23.93 -18.10
CA THR A 233 0.26 -24.80 -18.80
C THR A 233 1.73 -24.51 -18.47
N LEU A 234 2.03 -23.50 -17.65
CA LEU A 234 3.42 -23.08 -17.35
C LEU A 234 3.86 -23.42 -15.91
N LEU A 235 2.96 -23.94 -15.09
CA LEU A 235 3.22 -24.35 -13.71
C LEU A 235 2.83 -25.82 -13.43
N ASP A 236 2.64 -26.60 -14.50
CA ASP A 236 2.73 -28.06 -14.48
C ASP A 236 4.12 -28.46 -14.98
#